data_AF-A0A956FRB0-F1
#
_entry.id   AF-A0A956FRB0-F1
#
_cell.length_a   1.000
_cell.length_b   1.000
_cell.length_c   1.000
_cell.angle_alpha   90.00
_cell.angle_beta   90.00
_cell.angle_gamma   90.00
#
_symmetry.space_group_name_H-M   'P 1'
#
loop_
_entity.id
_entity.type
_entity.pdbx_description
1 polymer ?
#
loop_
_entity_poly.entity_id
_entity_poly.type
_entity_poly.pdbx_seq_one_letter_code
_entity_poly.pdbx_strand_id
1 'polypeptide(L)'
;MRTTSILSAITCVALLTACGDDAVGTASDTDSTSSTTGTTDDTTTTTSAGTSTTTTSGGTDSDSDSTTTTTTTGETTAVETTGTTTTTTGPDCVDPEVECGGVCVNPQNDPLNCGGCGLPCDDGLLCSMGECVPDCMGETPDLCDGICTDVQADPMNCGGCGMACGADEACEAGACVPLCAEGELYCDMVCVDPQIDPMNCGDCGVACNADEACEAGACVPLCGEGELYCAEECIDPQTDELHCGGCDMPCAADQVCLGGGCVTPKILVIGASGIVSKLQSSGYTVTSVGWAQAVANLDVNEYPVAFVGRYATNWANITDPIKTALDDYNKAGGAIVTEWDGVSLFLSGFHNTYRYPNGAQSMSWFKGEIGAGHNRGNNTPITQTLPNDALFANVNNPFMAGGATEFFFTFYNTDDAELELMATFPGNGTANFPNGDLATIYRGRRCGANVILASWDYQDDGNNAGFGDLIPNFVTAALAPPSGNVNDVCP
;
A
#
# COMPACT_ATOMS: atom_id res chain seq x y z
N MET A 1 62.49 -8.06 15.55
CA MET A 1 62.83 -8.69 16.85
C MET A 1 61.58 -8.66 17.71
N ARG A 2 61.09 -9.85 18.14
CA ARG A 2 60.30 -10.16 19.36
C ARG A 2 59.07 -9.26 19.69
N THR A 3 57.85 -9.76 19.92
CA THR A 3 57.46 -10.86 20.84
C THR A 3 55.95 -11.20 20.73
N THR A 4 55.63 -12.49 21.01
CA THR A 4 54.42 -13.08 21.68
C THR A 4 53.04 -13.04 20.99
N SER A 5 52.40 -14.17 20.59
CA SER A 5 51.77 -15.31 21.35
C SER A 5 50.29 -15.02 21.68
N ILE A 6 49.25 -15.77 21.24
CA ILE A 6 48.70 -17.06 21.72
C ILE A 6 47.42 -17.36 20.87
N LEU A 7 47.26 -18.53 20.22
CA LEU A 7 46.43 -19.72 20.61
C LEU A 7 44.96 -19.37 20.99
N SER A 8 43.88 -20.02 20.55
CA SER A 8 43.64 -21.42 20.18
C SER A 8 42.33 -21.56 19.37
N ALA A 9 42.31 -22.57 18.50
CA ALA A 9 41.10 -23.21 17.98
C ALA A 9 40.55 -24.23 19.00
N ILE A 10 39.23 -24.38 19.09
CA ILE A 10 38.60 -25.61 19.63
C ILE A 10 37.35 -25.95 18.81
N THR A 11 37.43 -27.11 18.18
CA THR A 11 36.36 -27.93 17.60
C THR A 11 35.75 -28.81 18.69
N CYS A 12 34.44 -29.06 18.69
CA CYS A 12 33.79 -30.25 19.27
C CYS A 12 32.37 -30.37 18.69
N VAL A 13 32.08 -31.32 17.78
CA VAL A 13 31.73 -32.76 17.97
C VAL A 13 30.26 -32.98 18.35
N ALA A 14 29.61 -33.81 17.53
CA ALA A 14 28.23 -34.27 17.60
C ALA A 14 28.02 -35.45 18.58
N LEU A 15 26.73 -35.84 18.69
CA LEU A 15 26.12 -37.09 19.19
C LEU A 15 25.79 -37.21 20.69
N LEU A 16 24.48 -37.28 21.03
CA LEU A 16 23.78 -38.53 21.43
C LEU A 16 22.32 -38.32 21.97
N THR A 17 21.39 -39.13 21.44
CA THR A 17 20.24 -39.85 22.06
C THR A 17 19.04 -39.16 22.75
N ALA A 18 17.87 -39.31 22.10
CA ALA A 18 16.66 -40.10 22.48
C ALA A 18 16.00 -40.04 23.88
N CYS A 19 14.69 -39.74 23.88
CA CYS A 19 13.52 -40.28 24.63
C CYS A 19 12.27 -39.79 23.83
N GLY A 20 11.29 -40.58 23.35
CA GLY A 20 10.28 -41.44 24.03
C GLY A 20 9.18 -40.56 24.68
N ASP A 21 7.86 -40.73 24.58
CA ASP A 21 6.90 -41.61 23.88
C ASP A 21 5.51 -40.93 24.04
N ASP A 22 4.50 -41.44 23.31
CA ASP A 22 3.05 -41.42 23.61
C ASP A 22 2.19 -40.14 23.46
N ALA A 23 1.30 -40.17 22.46
CA ALA A 23 -0.08 -39.70 22.63
C ALA A 23 -1.04 -40.50 21.72
N VAL A 24 -1.67 -41.52 22.31
CA VAL A 24 -2.95 -42.08 21.86
C VAL A 24 -4.06 -41.26 22.53
N GLY A 25 -5.03 -40.79 21.74
CA GLY A 25 -6.19 -40.07 22.27
C GLY A 25 -7.26 -39.82 21.23
N THR A 26 -8.10 -40.82 21.01
CA THR A 26 -9.38 -40.73 20.30
C THR A 26 -10.37 -39.86 21.08
N ALA A 27 -11.02 -38.90 20.44
CA ALA A 27 -12.36 -38.44 20.82
C ALA A 27 -13.10 -37.90 19.60
N SER A 28 -14.09 -38.68 19.21
CA SER A 28 -15.25 -38.35 18.40
C SER A 28 -16.08 -37.23 19.03
N ASP A 29 -16.58 -36.30 18.22
CA ASP A 29 -17.88 -35.69 18.47
C ASP A 29 -18.67 -35.60 17.15
N THR A 30 -19.71 -36.42 17.13
CA THR A 30 -20.86 -36.34 16.25
C THR A 30 -21.77 -35.22 16.74
N ASP A 31 -22.24 -34.36 15.85
CA ASP A 31 -23.62 -33.92 15.98
C ASP A 31 -24.31 -33.81 14.62
N SER A 32 -25.53 -34.31 14.60
CA SER A 32 -26.44 -34.37 13.47
C SER A 32 -27.82 -34.05 14.00
N THR A 33 -28.68 -33.59 13.09
CA THR A 33 -30.11 -33.26 13.26
C THR A 33 -30.34 -31.81 13.72
N SER A 34 -31.36 -31.07 13.26
CA SER A 34 -32.55 -31.42 12.49
C SER A 34 -33.07 -30.17 11.77
N SER A 35 -33.59 -30.40 10.58
CA SER A 35 -34.58 -29.57 9.89
C SER A 35 -35.77 -29.16 10.76
N THR A 36 -36.29 -27.96 10.55
CA THR A 36 -37.73 -27.67 10.59
C THR A 36 -38.12 -26.64 9.54
N THR A 37 -39.29 -26.92 8.97
CA THR A 37 -39.96 -26.34 7.81
C THR A 37 -40.75 -25.06 8.13
N GLY A 38 -40.78 -24.15 7.15
CA GLY A 38 -42.02 -23.61 6.58
C GLY A 38 -42.53 -22.27 7.12
N THR A 39 -42.52 -21.23 6.26
CA THR A 39 -43.68 -20.34 6.08
C THR A 39 -43.65 -19.71 4.69
N THR A 40 -44.83 -19.60 4.08
CA THR A 40 -45.14 -19.19 2.71
C THR A 40 -45.39 -17.68 2.56
N ASP A 41 -45.07 -17.18 1.36
CA ASP A 41 -45.68 -16.12 0.54
C ASP A 41 -46.27 -14.86 1.19
N ASP A 42 -45.84 -13.68 0.71
CA ASP A 42 -46.71 -12.92 -0.20
C ASP A 42 -45.95 -11.91 -1.06
N THR A 43 -46.35 -11.87 -2.33
CA THR A 43 -45.93 -10.96 -3.40
C THR A 43 -46.55 -9.58 -3.27
N THR A 44 -45.88 -8.52 -3.72
CA THR A 44 -46.49 -7.46 -4.55
C THR A 44 -45.44 -6.57 -5.19
N THR A 45 -45.49 -6.55 -6.52
CA THR A 45 -44.84 -5.61 -7.45
C THR A 45 -45.49 -4.24 -7.43
N THR A 46 -44.71 -3.16 -7.57
CA THR A 46 -45.09 -2.01 -8.42
C THR A 46 -43.86 -1.23 -8.91
N THR A 47 -44.04 -0.74 -10.12
CA THR A 47 -43.11 -0.22 -11.12
C THR A 47 -43.05 1.32 -11.18
N SER A 48 -41.86 1.81 -11.56
CA SER A 48 -41.61 2.84 -12.60
C SER A 48 -41.77 4.35 -12.37
N ALA A 49 -40.64 5.04 -12.65
CA ALA A 49 -40.42 6.08 -13.67
C ALA A 49 -40.37 7.58 -13.28
N GLY A 50 -39.38 8.26 -13.92
CA GLY A 50 -39.42 9.67 -14.31
C GLY A 50 -38.43 10.58 -13.56
N THR A 51 -37.16 10.74 -13.96
CA THR A 51 -36.61 11.52 -15.10
C THR A 51 -36.42 13.03 -14.82
N SER A 52 -35.13 13.42 -14.83
CA SER A 52 -34.50 14.61 -15.43
C SER A 52 -34.38 15.97 -14.69
N THR A 53 -33.09 16.38 -14.59
CA THR A 53 -32.49 17.68 -14.96
C THR A 53 -32.89 18.92 -14.14
N THR A 54 -32.04 19.87 -13.73
CA THR A 54 -30.70 20.31 -14.16
C THR A 54 -30.20 21.35 -13.13
N THR A 55 -28.87 21.41 -12.91
CA THR A 55 -27.97 22.60 -12.79
C THR A 55 -28.59 23.97 -12.45
N THR A 56 -28.05 24.89 -11.65
CA THR A 56 -26.67 25.43 -11.51
C THR A 56 -26.76 26.54 -10.42
N SER A 57 -25.89 26.55 -9.41
CA SER A 57 -24.73 27.46 -9.24
C SER A 57 -24.99 28.90 -8.76
N GLY A 58 -24.22 29.27 -7.73
CA GLY A 58 -23.65 30.61 -7.47
C GLY A 58 -24.62 31.61 -6.83
N GLY A 59 -24.28 32.37 -5.80
CA GLY A 59 -22.99 32.67 -5.19
C GLY A 59 -23.11 34.05 -4.51
N THR A 60 -22.37 34.20 -3.41
CA THR A 60 -21.76 35.44 -2.87
C THR A 60 -22.64 36.60 -2.38
N ASP A 61 -22.53 36.78 -1.05
CA ASP A 61 -22.00 37.93 -0.33
C ASP A 61 -22.74 39.28 -0.19
N SER A 62 -22.71 39.66 1.10
CA SER A 62 -22.46 40.97 1.68
C SER A 62 -23.60 41.99 1.81
N ASP A 63 -23.90 42.20 3.09
CA ASP A 63 -23.90 43.47 3.81
C ASP A 63 -24.76 44.61 3.27
N SER A 64 -25.69 45.08 4.11
CA SER A 64 -25.45 46.31 4.89
C SER A 64 -26.74 46.85 5.52
N ASP A 65 -26.56 47.35 6.73
CA ASP A 65 -27.15 48.57 7.29
C ASP A 65 -28.64 48.62 7.66
N SER A 66 -28.85 48.54 8.98
CA SER A 66 -29.38 49.62 9.81
C SER A 66 -30.86 50.05 9.74
N THR A 67 -31.27 50.48 10.92
CA THR A 67 -32.38 51.36 11.29
C THR A 67 -33.77 50.74 11.51
N THR A 68 -34.08 50.63 12.80
CA THR A 68 -35.25 51.23 13.48
C THR A 68 -36.64 50.87 12.94
N THR A 69 -37.49 50.24 13.76
CA THR A 69 -38.49 50.95 14.60
C THR A 69 -39.46 49.94 15.22
N THR A 70 -39.47 49.92 16.56
CA THR A 70 -40.56 49.68 17.51
C THR A 70 -41.94 49.31 16.94
N THR A 71 -42.51 48.18 17.38
CA THR A 71 -43.79 48.16 18.13
C THR A 71 -44.04 46.84 18.87
N THR A 72 -44.68 47.02 20.02
CA THR A 72 -44.99 46.17 21.17
C THR A 72 -46.10 45.14 20.97
N THR A 73 -45.94 43.98 21.62
CA THR A 73 -46.92 43.17 22.41
C THR A 73 -46.14 41.92 22.85
N GLY A 74 -45.99 41.47 24.10
CA GLY A 74 -46.73 41.67 25.34
C GLY A 74 -47.14 40.29 25.84
N GLU A 75 -46.40 39.67 26.77
CA GLU A 75 -46.95 38.70 27.72
C GLU A 75 -46.11 38.62 29.00
N THR A 76 -46.85 38.67 30.10
CA THR A 76 -46.48 38.70 31.53
C THR A 76 -45.82 37.38 31.99
N THR A 77 -45.04 37.28 33.07
CA THR A 77 -45.52 37.37 34.46
C THR A 77 -44.35 37.38 35.48
N ALA A 78 -44.44 38.34 36.42
CA ALA A 78 -44.02 38.36 37.84
C ALA A 78 -42.61 37.91 38.29
N VAL A 79 -41.82 38.89 38.75
CA VAL A 79 -40.98 38.77 39.95
C VAL A 79 -41.26 39.99 40.85
N GLU A 80 -41.43 39.73 42.14
CA GLU A 80 -41.75 40.71 43.19
C GLU A 80 -40.72 41.85 43.31
N THR A 81 -41.24 43.07 43.40
CA THR A 81 -40.58 44.28 43.95
C THR A 81 -40.58 44.13 45.48
N THR A 82 -39.52 44.42 46.25
CA THR A 82 -39.03 45.76 46.59
C THR A 82 -37.80 45.65 47.50
N GLY A 83 -36.78 46.46 47.22
CA GLY A 83 -35.64 46.67 48.10
C GLY A 83 -34.57 47.53 47.44
N THR A 84 -34.87 48.83 47.27
CA THR A 84 -33.91 49.83 46.80
C THR A 84 -32.70 49.89 47.72
N THR A 85 -31.56 49.41 47.23
CA THR A 85 -30.26 50.04 47.45
C THR A 85 -29.61 50.08 46.08
N THR A 86 -29.49 51.29 45.51
CA THR A 86 -28.66 51.54 44.34
C THR A 86 -27.21 51.33 44.77
N THR A 87 -26.74 50.10 44.75
CA THR A 87 -25.30 49.82 44.68
C THR A 87 -24.95 49.89 43.20
N THR A 88 -24.32 50.98 42.79
CA THR A 88 -23.52 51.01 41.57
C THR A 88 -22.58 49.80 41.64
N THR A 89 -22.82 48.78 40.81
CA THR A 89 -21.80 47.77 40.52
C THR A 89 -20.67 48.53 39.85
N GLY A 90 -19.61 48.80 40.59
CA GLY A 90 -18.34 49.22 40.03
C GLY A 90 -17.81 48.20 39.02
N PRO A 91 -16.79 48.57 38.23
CA PRO A 91 -16.10 47.62 37.36
C PRO A 91 -15.53 46.45 38.20
N ASP A 92 -15.68 45.23 37.69
CA ASP A 92 -15.07 44.03 38.29
C ASP A 92 -13.57 44.04 37.96
N CYS A 93 -12.77 44.68 38.82
CA CYS A 93 -11.34 44.81 38.62
C CYS A 93 -10.65 43.47 38.86
N VAL A 94 -9.75 43.08 37.94
CA VAL A 94 -8.97 41.85 38.07
C VAL A 94 -7.69 42.16 38.82
N ASP A 95 -7.38 41.37 39.85
CA ASP A 95 -6.14 41.48 40.63
C ASP A 95 -4.92 41.58 39.68
N PRO A 96 -4.01 42.56 39.84
CA PRO A 96 -3.81 43.45 41.00
C PRO A 96 -4.61 44.78 41.01
N GLU A 97 -5.53 45.01 40.08
CA GLU A 97 -6.27 46.27 40.00
C GLU A 97 -7.34 46.41 41.10
N VAL A 98 -7.55 47.62 41.59
CA VAL A 98 -8.57 47.95 42.59
C VAL A 98 -9.52 49.02 42.07
N GLU A 99 -10.78 48.95 42.50
CA GLU A 99 -11.78 49.94 42.09
C GLU A 99 -11.59 51.27 42.84
N CYS A 100 -11.29 52.33 42.09
CA CYS A 100 -11.14 53.69 42.61
C CYS A 100 -12.13 54.63 41.92
N GLY A 101 -13.24 54.93 42.60
CA GLY A 101 -14.21 55.91 42.08
C GLY A 101 -14.91 55.48 40.78
N GLY A 102 -15.11 54.17 40.59
CA GLY A 102 -15.77 53.60 39.41
C GLY A 102 -14.85 53.30 38.22
N VAL A 103 -13.52 53.39 38.40
CA VAL A 103 -12.51 52.93 37.43
C VAL A 103 -11.54 51.95 38.09
N CYS A 104 -11.03 50.99 37.34
CA CYS A 104 -9.96 50.10 37.80
C CYS A 104 -8.61 50.81 37.64
N VAL A 105 -7.82 50.80 38.71
CA VAL A 105 -6.46 51.34 38.72
C VAL A 105 -5.55 50.35 39.41
N ASN A 106 -4.30 50.25 38.97
CA ASN A 106 -3.33 49.36 39.59
C ASN A 106 -2.55 50.12 40.68
N PRO A 107 -2.79 49.86 41.97
CA PRO A 107 -2.14 50.60 43.03
C PRO A 107 -0.65 50.26 43.16
N GLN A 108 -0.14 49.26 42.42
CA GLN A 108 1.27 48.89 42.44
C GLN A 108 2.14 49.75 41.52
N ASN A 109 1.56 50.36 40.48
CA ASN A 109 2.31 51.10 39.47
C ASN A 109 1.61 52.33 38.89
N ASP A 110 0.37 52.65 39.28
CA ASP A 110 -0.31 53.90 38.90
C ASP A 110 0.19 55.08 39.76
N PRO A 111 0.91 56.06 39.19
CA PRO A 111 1.42 57.22 39.94
C PRO A 111 0.33 58.10 40.54
N LEU A 112 -0.93 57.99 40.10
CA LEU A 112 -2.06 58.73 40.63
C LEU A 112 -2.81 57.98 41.74
N ASN A 113 -2.54 56.69 41.93
CA ASN A 113 -3.24 55.81 42.87
C ASN A 113 -2.28 54.86 43.62
N CYS A 114 -1.09 55.33 43.97
CA CYS A 114 -0.01 54.50 44.47
C CYS A 114 -0.24 54.03 45.92
N GLY A 115 -0.26 52.71 46.11
CA GLY A 115 -0.61 52.07 47.38
C GLY A 115 -2.12 52.13 47.72
N GLY A 116 -2.94 52.74 46.86
CA GLY A 116 -4.40 52.83 47.02
C GLY A 116 -5.04 54.03 46.32
N CYS A 117 -6.37 54.04 46.29
CA CYS A 117 -7.15 55.06 45.58
C CYS A 117 -6.86 56.50 46.02
N GLY A 118 -6.62 57.38 45.05
CA GLY A 118 -6.45 58.82 45.29
C GLY A 118 -5.21 59.17 46.11
N LEU A 119 -4.19 58.32 46.06
CA LEU A 119 -2.88 58.53 46.66
C LEU A 119 -1.85 58.83 45.56
N PRO A 120 -1.87 60.04 44.97
CA PRO A 120 -0.90 60.39 43.95
C PRO A 120 0.48 60.54 44.59
N CYS A 121 1.51 60.13 43.85
CA CYS A 121 2.87 60.45 44.20
C CYS A 121 3.17 61.94 43.99
N ASP A 122 4.07 62.49 44.82
CA ASP A 122 4.57 63.86 44.63
C ASP A 122 5.26 63.99 43.26
N ASP A 123 5.28 65.22 42.73
CA ASP A 123 5.87 65.53 41.42
C ASP A 123 7.28 64.94 41.27
N GLY A 124 7.46 64.08 40.27
CA GLY A 124 8.74 63.45 39.95
C GLY A 124 9.02 62.11 40.65
N LEU A 125 8.08 61.59 41.43
CA LEU A 125 8.14 60.22 41.98
C LEU A 125 7.36 59.23 41.10
N LEU A 126 7.82 57.98 41.07
CA LEU A 126 7.20 56.84 40.40
C LEU A 126 6.40 56.02 41.42
N CYS A 127 5.36 55.33 40.97
CA CYS A 127 4.75 54.28 41.78
C CYS A 127 5.41 52.94 41.46
N SER A 128 6.01 52.31 42.47
CA SER A 128 6.61 50.98 42.33
C SER A 128 6.29 50.16 43.57
N MET A 129 5.74 48.96 43.38
CA MET A 129 5.34 48.05 44.46
C MET A 129 4.42 48.72 45.50
N GLY A 130 3.59 49.67 45.05
CA GLY A 130 2.65 50.41 45.90
C GLY A 130 3.27 51.52 46.75
N GLU A 131 4.52 51.90 46.48
CA GLU A 131 5.20 53.00 47.16
C GLU A 131 5.68 54.06 46.15
N CYS A 132 5.58 55.33 46.57
CA CYS A 132 6.12 56.44 45.80
C CYS A 132 7.63 56.52 46.00
N VAL A 133 8.38 56.18 44.95
CA VAL A 133 9.83 56.06 44.96
C VAL A 133 10.47 57.01 43.92
N PRO A 134 11.70 57.49 44.14
CA PRO A 134 12.37 58.38 43.20
C PRO A 134 12.92 57.69 41.95
N ASP A 135 13.05 56.36 41.98
CA ASP A 135 13.54 55.53 40.88
C ASP A 135 13.01 54.08 41.05
N CYS A 136 13.11 53.26 40.01
CA CYS A 136 12.76 51.85 40.07
C CYS A 136 13.67 51.09 41.03
N MET A 137 13.10 50.12 41.76
CA MET A 137 13.81 49.39 42.82
C MET A 137 13.44 47.90 42.81
N GLY A 138 14.36 47.06 43.29
CA GLY A 138 14.09 45.64 43.50
C GLY A 138 14.18 44.83 42.21
N GLU A 139 13.20 43.95 42.00
CA GLU A 139 13.17 43.00 40.87
C GLU A 139 12.74 43.65 39.55
N THR A 140 12.22 44.88 39.57
CA THR A 140 11.79 45.63 38.37
C THR A 140 12.60 46.92 38.17
N PRO A 141 13.91 46.86 37.89
CA PRO A 141 14.81 48.02 37.94
C PRO A 141 14.71 48.97 36.74
N ASP A 142 14.01 48.61 35.66
CA ASP A 142 13.98 49.37 34.42
C ASP A 142 12.67 50.15 34.26
N LEU A 143 12.77 51.41 33.83
CA LEU A 143 11.60 52.27 33.61
C LEU A 143 11.11 52.18 32.17
N CYS A 144 10.00 51.46 31.95
CA CYS A 144 9.35 51.30 30.64
C CYS A 144 7.99 52.00 30.63
N ASP A 145 7.86 53.05 29.80
CA ASP A 145 6.64 53.88 29.69
C ASP A 145 6.07 54.38 31.03
N GLY A 146 6.96 54.67 31.99
CA GLY A 146 6.58 55.18 33.31
C GLY A 146 6.26 54.08 34.34
N ILE A 147 6.42 52.81 33.97
CA ILE A 147 6.21 51.65 34.82
C ILE A 147 7.55 50.98 35.09
N CYS A 148 7.80 50.59 36.34
CA CYS A 148 8.96 49.78 36.69
C CYS A 148 8.75 48.33 36.24
N THR A 149 9.64 47.84 35.39
CA THR A 149 9.56 46.56 34.68
C THR A 149 10.85 45.74 34.89
N ASP A 150 10.72 44.41 34.96
CA ASP A 150 11.87 43.50 34.92
C ASP A 150 12.15 43.07 33.49
N VAL A 151 13.11 43.73 32.82
CA VAL A 151 13.47 43.37 31.44
C VAL A 151 14.16 42.01 31.36
N GLN A 152 14.48 41.35 32.48
CA GLN A 152 15.10 40.02 32.48
C GLN A 152 14.08 38.88 32.37
N ALA A 153 12.80 39.15 32.66
CA ALA A 153 11.76 38.14 32.72
C ALA A 153 10.43 38.57 32.07
N ASP A 154 10.21 39.86 31.78
CA ASP A 154 9.00 40.35 31.13
C ASP A 154 9.03 40.06 29.62
N PRO A 155 8.17 39.16 29.09
CA PRO A 155 8.11 38.85 27.66
C PRO A 155 7.72 40.05 26.78
N MET A 156 7.10 41.10 27.34
CA MET A 156 6.76 42.31 26.59
C MET A 156 7.89 43.35 26.56
N ASN A 157 8.93 43.19 27.38
CA ASN A 157 10.04 44.13 27.56
C ASN A 157 11.39 43.40 27.70
N CYS A 158 11.60 42.31 26.98
CA CYS A 158 12.72 41.41 27.19
C CYS A 158 14.06 41.99 26.68
N GLY A 159 14.99 42.22 27.61
CA GLY A 159 16.27 42.88 27.35
C GLY A 159 16.18 44.40 27.17
N GLY A 160 14.97 44.98 27.20
CA GLY A 160 14.74 46.42 27.12
C GLY A 160 13.28 46.78 26.83
N CYS A 161 12.92 48.03 27.09
CA CYS A 161 11.53 48.50 26.90
C CYS A 161 11.04 48.35 25.46
N GLY A 162 9.86 47.76 25.29
CA GLY A 162 9.23 47.51 24.00
C GLY A 162 9.85 46.36 23.19
N MET A 163 10.81 45.62 23.75
CA MET A 163 11.44 44.46 23.11
C MET A 163 10.64 43.19 23.42
N ALA A 164 9.45 43.07 22.85
CA ALA A 164 8.60 41.90 23.07
C ALA A 164 9.15 40.65 22.37
N CYS A 165 9.05 39.50 23.04
CA CYS A 165 9.35 38.19 22.47
C CYS A 165 8.25 37.73 21.51
N GLY A 166 8.60 36.75 20.65
CA GLY A 166 7.64 36.06 19.81
C GLY A 166 6.55 35.34 20.62
N ALA A 167 5.47 34.95 19.97
CA ALA A 167 4.35 34.25 20.63
C ALA A 167 4.74 32.86 21.16
N ASP A 168 5.85 32.31 20.66
CA ASP A 168 6.45 31.01 20.94
C ASP A 168 7.76 31.11 21.75
N GLU A 169 8.03 32.27 22.33
CA GLU A 169 9.24 32.57 23.09
C GLU A 169 8.93 33.06 24.51
N ALA A 170 9.81 32.73 25.46
CA ALA A 170 9.83 33.30 26.81
C ALA A 170 10.99 34.27 26.96
N CYS A 171 10.86 35.21 27.91
CA CYS A 171 12.00 36.03 28.33
C CYS A 171 12.80 35.30 29.41
N GLU A 172 14.04 34.93 29.10
CA GLU A 172 14.97 34.36 30.07
C GLU A 172 16.26 35.16 30.09
N ALA A 173 16.59 35.74 31.26
CA ALA A 173 17.79 36.53 31.47
C ALA A 173 17.98 37.64 30.42
N GLY A 174 16.86 38.29 30.04
CA GLY A 174 16.83 39.41 29.10
C GLY A 174 17.03 39.02 27.64
N ALA A 175 16.84 37.74 27.30
CA ALA A 175 16.81 37.25 25.93
C ALA A 175 15.52 36.47 25.68
N CYS A 176 14.95 36.66 24.49
CA CYS A 176 13.86 35.82 24.02
C CYS A 176 14.43 34.45 23.66
N VAL A 177 13.91 33.41 24.29
CA VAL A 177 14.30 32.01 24.09
C VAL A 177 13.08 31.19 23.69
N PRO A 178 13.21 30.21 22.77
CA PRO A 178 12.10 29.34 22.39
C PRO A 178 11.51 28.59 23.59
N LEU A 179 10.19 28.45 23.61
CA LEU A 179 9.47 27.69 24.65
C LEU A 179 9.65 26.17 24.50
N CYS A 180 9.96 25.68 23.31
CA CYS A 180 10.09 24.26 22.97
C CYS A 180 11.50 23.86 22.57
N ALA A 181 11.77 22.55 22.59
CA ALA A 181 13.05 22.04 22.11
C ALA A 181 13.22 22.30 20.61
N GLU A 182 14.46 22.24 20.13
CA GLU A 182 14.76 22.38 18.71
C GLU A 182 13.97 21.33 17.89
N GLY A 183 13.17 21.79 16.93
CA GLY A 183 12.34 20.95 16.06
C GLY A 183 10.88 20.80 16.50
N GLU A 184 10.52 21.22 17.70
CA GLU A 184 9.13 21.21 18.19
C GLU A 184 8.42 22.55 17.93
N LEU A 185 7.09 22.52 17.82
CA LEU A 185 6.23 23.69 17.74
C LEU A 185 5.49 23.92 19.07
N TYR A 186 5.32 25.18 19.46
CA TYR A 186 4.50 25.56 20.61
C TYR A 186 3.04 25.75 20.18
N CYS A 187 2.23 24.70 20.30
CA CYS A 187 0.83 24.68 19.89
C CYS A 187 -0.08 24.55 21.12
N ASP A 188 -1.04 25.47 21.29
CA ASP A 188 -2.01 25.48 22.40
C ASP A 188 -1.38 25.26 23.79
N MET A 189 -0.27 25.96 24.04
CA MET A 189 0.53 25.89 25.26
C MET A 189 1.29 24.58 25.51
N VAL A 190 1.44 23.74 24.50
CA VAL A 190 2.18 22.47 24.58
C VAL A 190 3.18 22.37 23.43
N CYS A 191 4.35 21.79 23.71
CA CYS A 191 5.32 21.47 22.67
C CYS A 191 4.93 20.17 21.97
N VAL A 192 4.83 20.21 20.64
CA VAL A 192 4.47 19.08 19.79
C VAL A 192 5.54 18.87 18.74
N ASP A 193 5.77 17.61 18.36
CA ASP A 193 6.66 17.27 17.25
C ASP A 193 5.85 17.25 15.94
N PRO A 194 5.95 18.28 15.09
CA PRO A 194 5.18 18.35 13.86
C PRO A 194 5.58 17.29 12.84
N GLN A 195 6.65 16.52 13.06
CA GLN A 195 7.09 15.47 12.15
C GLN A 195 6.29 14.17 12.31
N ILE A 196 5.66 13.97 13.48
CA ILE A 196 5.01 12.70 13.84
C ILE A 196 3.68 12.87 14.57
N ASP A 197 3.30 14.07 14.99
CA ASP A 197 2.02 14.30 15.66
C ASP A 197 0.88 14.38 14.63
N PRO A 198 -0.05 13.41 14.59
CA PRO A 198 -1.17 13.43 13.65
C PRO A 198 -2.16 14.58 13.88
N MET A 199 -2.10 15.28 15.01
CA MET A 199 -2.96 16.45 15.26
C MET A 199 -2.28 17.79 14.92
N ASN A 200 -0.97 17.80 14.65
CA ASN A 200 -0.16 19.00 14.39
C ASN A 200 0.88 18.74 13.28
N CYS A 201 0.48 18.03 12.23
CA CYS A 201 1.41 17.53 11.21
C CYS A 201 1.89 18.64 10.28
N GLY A 202 3.18 18.98 10.39
CA GLY A 202 3.81 20.07 9.66
C GLY A 202 3.56 21.47 10.23
N ASP A 203 2.43 21.71 10.91
CA ASP A 203 2.11 22.98 11.58
C ASP A 203 1.04 22.78 12.68
N CYS A 204 0.89 23.77 13.57
CA CYS A 204 -0.10 23.74 14.64
C CYS A 204 -1.54 23.61 14.09
N GLY A 205 -2.29 22.64 14.61
CA GLY A 205 -3.69 22.40 14.24
C GLY A 205 -3.89 21.76 12.86
N VAL A 206 -2.82 21.37 12.16
CA VAL A 206 -2.91 20.60 10.92
C VAL A 206 -3.10 19.12 11.27
N ALA A 207 -4.34 18.71 11.45
CA ALA A 207 -4.68 17.34 11.76
C ALA A 207 -4.81 16.47 10.50
N CYS A 208 -4.21 15.27 10.54
CA CYS A 208 -4.40 14.24 9.52
C CYS A 208 -5.78 13.60 9.62
N ASN A 209 -6.27 13.07 8.49
CA ASN A 209 -7.52 12.32 8.48
C ASN A 209 -7.39 11.01 9.27
N ALA A 210 -8.53 10.38 9.58
CA ALA A 210 -8.57 9.16 10.39
C ALA A 210 -7.82 7.97 9.75
N ASP A 211 -7.60 8.01 8.45
CA ASP A 211 -6.90 7.05 7.62
C ASP A 211 -5.48 7.49 7.23
N GLU A 212 -4.94 8.51 7.89
CA GLU A 212 -3.60 9.05 7.63
C GLU A 212 -2.74 9.06 8.90
N ALA A 213 -1.42 9.00 8.72
CA ALA A 213 -0.42 9.22 9.76
C ALA A 213 0.40 10.48 9.43
N CYS A 214 1.00 11.09 10.45
CA CYS A 214 2.00 12.13 10.22
C CYS A 214 3.37 11.50 10.02
N GLU A 215 3.93 11.66 8.82
CA GLU A 215 5.29 11.24 8.52
C GLU A 215 6.07 12.40 7.90
N ALA A 216 7.20 12.75 8.52
CA ALA A 216 8.08 13.83 8.08
C ALA A 216 7.34 15.18 7.86
N GLY A 217 6.31 15.45 8.66
CA GLY A 217 5.51 16.68 8.59
C GLY A 217 4.47 16.71 7.48
N ALA A 218 4.12 15.57 6.89
CA ALA A 218 3.02 15.42 5.96
C ALA A 218 2.05 14.33 6.39
N CYS A 219 0.76 14.58 6.21
CA CYS A 219 -0.25 13.55 6.34
C CYS A 219 -0.15 12.59 5.16
N VAL A 220 0.17 11.33 5.45
CA VAL A 220 0.30 10.26 4.46
C VAL A 220 -0.74 9.17 4.76
N PRO A 221 -1.35 8.55 3.73
CA PRO A 221 -2.23 7.40 3.91
C PRO A 221 -1.59 6.29 4.73
N LEU A 222 -2.35 5.68 5.62
CA LEU A 222 -1.95 4.46 6.32
C LEU A 222 -1.95 3.29 5.33
N CYS A 223 -0.76 2.82 4.96
CA CYS A 223 -0.63 1.59 4.20
C CYS A 223 -0.87 0.34 5.06
N GLY A 224 -1.17 -0.78 4.41
CA GLY A 224 -1.38 -2.06 5.09
C GLY A 224 -0.12 -2.52 5.85
N GLU A 225 -0.28 -3.51 6.73
CA GLU A 225 0.85 -4.08 7.46
C GLU A 225 1.92 -4.60 6.47
N GLY A 226 3.13 -4.03 6.53
CA GLY A 226 4.25 -4.41 5.68
C GLY A 226 4.38 -3.62 4.38
N GLU A 227 3.40 -2.78 4.02
CA GLU A 227 3.45 -1.89 2.85
C GLU A 227 4.11 -0.54 3.19
N LEU A 228 4.67 0.11 2.18
CA LEU A 228 5.25 1.45 2.25
C LEU A 228 4.45 2.41 1.38
N TYR A 229 4.27 3.64 1.85
CA TYR A 229 3.71 4.71 1.02
C TYR A 229 4.80 5.27 0.10
N CYS A 230 4.82 4.80 -1.15
CA CYS A 230 5.80 5.19 -2.16
C CYS A 230 5.08 5.83 -3.35
N ALA A 231 5.54 7.00 -3.79
CA ALA A 231 5.03 7.68 -4.99
C ALA A 231 3.48 7.80 -5.04
N GLU A 232 2.87 8.18 -3.92
CA GLU A 232 1.42 8.36 -3.75
C GLU A 232 0.58 7.08 -3.71
N GLU A 233 1.20 5.90 -3.61
CA GLU A 233 0.52 4.61 -3.51
C GLU A 233 1.11 3.73 -2.41
N CYS A 234 0.30 2.81 -1.89
CA CYS A 234 0.79 1.78 -0.97
C CYS A 234 1.37 0.62 -1.77
N ILE A 235 2.62 0.31 -1.48
CA ILE A 235 3.40 -0.65 -2.24
C ILE A 235 3.97 -1.68 -1.28
N ASP A 236 3.88 -2.96 -1.64
CA ASP A 236 4.53 -4.04 -0.91
C ASP A 236 6.02 -4.11 -1.32
N PRO A 237 6.96 -3.63 -0.49
CA PRO A 237 8.37 -3.67 -0.82
C PRO A 237 8.94 -5.09 -0.83
N GLN A 238 8.17 -6.11 -0.42
CA GLN A 238 8.60 -7.51 -0.48
C GLN A 238 8.48 -8.11 -1.89
N THR A 239 7.61 -7.54 -2.73
CA THR A 239 7.23 -8.11 -4.02
C THR A 239 7.25 -7.09 -5.16
N ASP A 240 7.27 -5.79 -4.89
CA ASP A 240 7.31 -4.75 -5.91
C ASP A 240 8.71 -4.58 -6.51
N GLU A 241 8.81 -4.73 -7.83
CA GLU A 241 10.09 -4.66 -8.57
C GLU A 241 10.65 -3.24 -8.69
N LEU A 242 9.82 -2.19 -8.53
CA LEU A 242 10.23 -0.80 -8.56
C LEU A 242 10.62 -0.29 -7.17
N HIS A 243 10.08 -0.89 -6.11
CA HIS A 243 10.27 -0.47 -4.72
C HIS A 243 10.79 -1.61 -3.81
N CYS A 244 11.70 -2.44 -4.32
CA CYS A 244 12.12 -3.66 -3.64
C CYS A 244 12.98 -3.40 -2.39
N GLY A 245 12.42 -3.71 -1.23
CA GLY A 245 13.02 -3.45 0.09
C GLY A 245 12.91 -1.99 0.54
N GLY A 246 12.28 -1.11 -0.24
CA GLY A 246 12.10 0.31 0.07
C GLY A 246 11.67 1.14 -1.14
N CYS A 247 11.14 2.35 -0.90
CA CYS A 247 10.73 3.25 -2.00
C CYS A 247 11.90 3.57 -2.94
N ASP A 248 11.59 3.68 -4.24
CA ASP A 248 12.55 3.99 -5.31
C ASP A 248 13.79 3.07 -5.34
N MET A 249 13.63 1.79 -4.99
CA MET A 249 14.67 0.77 -5.06
C MET A 249 14.37 -0.28 -6.15
N PRO A 250 14.46 0.09 -7.45
CA PRO A 250 14.12 -0.82 -8.51
C PRO A 250 15.15 -1.93 -8.68
N CYS A 251 14.68 -3.13 -8.97
CA CYS A 251 15.53 -4.24 -9.36
C CYS A 251 16.13 -4.03 -10.76
N ALA A 252 17.28 -4.66 -11.01
CA ALA A 252 17.83 -4.69 -12.36
C ALA A 252 16.88 -5.44 -13.31
N ALA A 253 16.97 -5.18 -14.62
CA ALA A 253 16.04 -5.73 -15.62
C ALA A 253 16.01 -7.29 -15.69
N ASP A 254 16.98 -7.97 -15.07
CA ASP A 254 17.11 -9.43 -14.98
C ASP A 254 16.89 -9.98 -13.55
N GLN A 255 16.38 -9.15 -12.64
CA GLN A 255 16.09 -9.49 -11.26
C GLN A 255 14.61 -9.28 -10.93
N VAL A 256 14.14 -9.97 -9.91
CA VAL A 256 12.81 -9.78 -9.32
C VAL A 256 12.91 -9.46 -7.85
N CYS A 257 11.89 -8.80 -7.31
CA CYS A 257 11.79 -8.59 -5.88
C CYS A 257 11.25 -9.84 -5.18
N LEU A 258 12.05 -10.41 -4.28
CA LEU A 258 11.63 -11.56 -3.50
C LEU A 258 12.08 -11.40 -2.05
N GLY A 259 11.12 -11.26 -1.14
CA GLY A 259 11.40 -11.02 0.29
C GLY A 259 12.18 -9.72 0.52
N GLY A 260 11.89 -8.69 -0.28
CA GLY A 260 12.52 -7.37 -0.17
C GLY A 260 13.96 -7.29 -0.69
N GLY A 261 14.41 -8.30 -1.45
CA GLY A 261 15.71 -8.31 -2.09
C GLY A 261 15.61 -8.57 -3.58
N CYS A 262 16.36 -7.80 -4.38
CA CYS A 262 16.52 -8.05 -5.80
C CYS A 262 17.37 -9.29 -6.05
N VAL A 263 16.76 -10.33 -6.59
CA VAL A 263 17.41 -11.61 -6.86
C VAL A 263 17.21 -12.03 -8.31
N THR A 264 18.17 -12.74 -8.89
CA THR A 264 17.94 -13.45 -10.14
C THR A 264 16.97 -14.61 -9.85
N PRO A 265 15.81 -14.70 -10.52
CA PRO A 265 14.81 -15.71 -10.20
C PRO A 265 15.37 -17.12 -10.47
N LYS A 266 15.10 -18.06 -9.56
CA LYS A 266 15.29 -19.47 -9.86
C LYS A 266 14.06 -19.99 -10.58
N ILE A 267 14.28 -20.90 -11.52
CA ILE A 267 13.22 -21.44 -12.37
C ILE A 267 13.04 -22.92 -12.08
N LEU A 268 11.79 -23.30 -11.80
CA LEU A 268 11.41 -24.71 -11.71
C LEU A 268 10.97 -25.21 -13.08
N VAL A 269 11.45 -26.38 -13.48
CA VAL A 269 11.01 -27.04 -14.71
C VAL A 269 10.48 -28.43 -14.38
N ILE A 270 9.19 -28.64 -14.60
CA ILE A 270 8.50 -29.90 -14.32
C ILE A 270 8.19 -30.60 -15.65
N GLY A 271 8.85 -31.73 -15.89
CA GLY A 271 8.63 -32.57 -17.08
C GLY A 271 9.26 -32.06 -18.39
N ALA A 272 9.33 -30.74 -18.61
CA ALA A 272 9.84 -30.12 -19.85
C ALA A 272 11.37 -29.91 -19.85
N SER A 273 12.17 -30.92 -19.53
CA SER A 273 13.62 -30.75 -19.27
C SER A 273 14.45 -30.24 -20.47
N GLY A 274 13.92 -30.25 -21.69
CA GLY A 274 14.62 -29.74 -22.88
C GLY A 274 14.94 -28.24 -22.84
N ILE A 275 14.18 -27.43 -22.08
CA ILE A 275 14.38 -25.97 -21.99
C ILE A 275 15.48 -25.57 -20.99
N VAL A 276 15.93 -26.50 -20.15
CA VAL A 276 16.84 -26.24 -19.01
C VAL A 276 18.15 -25.60 -19.46
N SER A 277 18.79 -26.18 -20.47
CA SER A 277 20.07 -25.69 -20.97
C SER A 277 19.97 -24.25 -21.50
N LYS A 278 18.82 -23.90 -22.09
CA LYS A 278 18.60 -22.58 -22.65
C LYS A 278 18.37 -21.54 -21.56
N LEU A 279 17.55 -21.85 -20.56
CA LEU A 279 17.35 -20.99 -19.39
C LEU A 279 18.67 -20.77 -18.63
N GLN A 280 19.46 -21.82 -18.41
CA GLN A 280 20.80 -21.72 -17.79
C GLN A 280 21.75 -20.84 -18.59
N SER A 281 21.78 -21.00 -19.92
CA SER A 281 22.60 -20.14 -20.79
C SER A 281 22.16 -18.67 -20.80
N SER A 282 20.92 -18.40 -20.36
CA SER A 282 20.34 -17.06 -20.25
C SER A 282 20.54 -16.46 -18.85
N GLY A 283 21.30 -17.13 -17.96
CA GLY A 283 21.66 -16.61 -16.64
C GLY A 283 20.81 -17.13 -15.48
N TYR A 284 19.76 -17.92 -15.74
CA TYR A 284 18.89 -18.42 -14.68
C TYR A 284 19.49 -19.63 -13.96
N THR A 285 19.25 -19.71 -12.65
CA THR A 285 19.42 -20.95 -11.90
C THR A 285 18.18 -21.82 -12.11
N VAL A 286 18.36 -23.05 -12.60
CA VAL A 286 17.24 -23.91 -13.01
C VAL A 286 17.28 -25.23 -12.28
N THR A 287 16.17 -25.58 -11.63
CA THR A 287 15.93 -26.90 -11.05
C THR A 287 14.96 -27.66 -11.94
N SER A 288 15.37 -28.81 -12.45
CA SER A 288 14.51 -29.66 -13.28
C SER A 288 14.13 -30.93 -12.54
N VAL A 289 12.83 -31.22 -12.50
CA VAL A 289 12.27 -32.34 -11.76
C VAL A 289 11.26 -33.12 -12.62
N GLY A 290 11.06 -34.39 -12.26
CA GLY A 290 9.93 -35.16 -12.77
C GLY A 290 8.65 -34.84 -12.01
N TRP A 291 7.49 -35.18 -12.59
CA TRP A 291 6.17 -34.98 -11.96
C TRP A 291 6.04 -35.63 -10.57
N ALA A 292 6.73 -36.74 -10.31
CA ALA A 292 6.74 -37.38 -8.99
C ALA A 292 7.36 -36.52 -7.87
N GLN A 293 8.13 -35.49 -8.23
CA GLN A 293 8.80 -34.57 -7.31
C GLN A 293 8.15 -33.17 -7.30
N ALA A 294 7.12 -32.93 -8.12
CA ALA A 294 6.50 -31.61 -8.29
C ALA A 294 6.01 -31.01 -6.97
N VAL A 295 5.23 -31.77 -6.20
CA VAL A 295 4.67 -31.32 -4.90
C VAL A 295 5.76 -30.83 -3.94
N ALA A 296 6.94 -31.45 -3.94
CA ALA A 296 8.01 -31.09 -3.02
C ALA A 296 8.85 -29.88 -3.47
N ASN A 297 8.68 -29.39 -4.70
CA ASN A 297 9.49 -28.31 -5.27
C ASN A 297 8.67 -27.09 -5.69
N LEU A 298 7.34 -27.18 -5.72
CA LEU A 298 6.45 -26.04 -5.96
C LEU A 298 6.43 -25.12 -4.72
N ASP A 299 7.42 -24.25 -4.65
CA ASP A 299 7.58 -23.22 -3.62
C ASP A 299 7.87 -21.89 -4.30
N VAL A 300 6.94 -20.93 -4.20
CA VAL A 300 7.05 -19.61 -4.83
C VAL A 300 8.23 -18.80 -4.29
N ASN A 301 8.60 -19.01 -3.02
CA ASN A 301 9.71 -18.30 -2.38
C ASN A 301 11.07 -18.81 -2.84
N GLU A 302 11.13 -19.99 -3.44
CA GLU A 302 12.33 -20.48 -4.09
C GLU A 302 12.27 -20.29 -5.61
N TYR A 303 11.13 -20.62 -6.23
CA TYR A 303 10.92 -20.62 -7.68
C TYR A 303 9.71 -19.75 -8.04
N PRO A 304 9.87 -18.45 -8.32
CA PRO A 304 8.73 -17.60 -8.68
C PRO A 304 8.13 -17.92 -10.07
N VAL A 305 8.83 -18.71 -10.90
CA VAL A 305 8.31 -19.21 -12.18
C VAL A 305 8.49 -20.72 -12.29
N ALA A 306 7.42 -21.41 -12.67
CA ALA A 306 7.41 -22.83 -12.99
C ALA A 306 7.02 -23.09 -14.46
N PHE A 307 7.90 -23.78 -15.19
CA PHE A 307 7.55 -24.36 -16.49
C PHE A 307 6.96 -25.75 -16.31
N VAL A 308 5.82 -26.01 -16.95
CA VAL A 308 5.08 -27.26 -16.82
C VAL A 308 4.75 -27.86 -18.18
N GLY A 309 5.06 -29.15 -18.37
CA GLY A 309 4.76 -29.86 -19.61
C GLY A 309 5.11 -31.35 -19.54
N ARG A 310 5.01 -32.02 -20.68
CA ARG A 310 5.40 -33.42 -20.93
C ARG A 310 4.73 -34.45 -20.02
N TYR A 311 3.41 -34.39 -19.84
CA TYR A 311 2.66 -35.38 -19.05
C TYR A 311 1.62 -36.17 -19.84
N ALA A 312 1.33 -35.85 -21.10
CA ALA A 312 0.27 -36.46 -21.89
C ALA A 312 0.49 -37.94 -22.22
N THR A 313 1.70 -38.46 -21.99
CA THR A 313 1.97 -39.90 -22.03
C THR A 313 1.85 -40.58 -20.67
N ASN A 314 1.66 -39.83 -19.58
CA ASN A 314 1.67 -40.28 -18.20
C ASN A 314 0.60 -39.59 -17.32
N TRP A 315 -0.64 -39.45 -17.79
CA TRP A 315 -1.74 -38.79 -17.06
C TRP A 315 -2.00 -39.29 -15.65
N ALA A 316 -1.67 -40.55 -15.36
CA ALA A 316 -1.75 -41.13 -14.02
C ALA A 316 -0.87 -40.37 -13.00
N ASN A 317 0.14 -39.62 -13.47
CA ASN A 317 0.98 -38.80 -12.62
C ASN A 317 0.31 -37.48 -12.21
N ILE A 318 -0.76 -37.04 -12.89
CA ILE A 318 -1.51 -35.84 -12.47
C ILE A 318 -2.51 -36.27 -11.40
N THR A 319 -2.03 -36.37 -10.17
CA THR A 319 -2.83 -36.74 -9.01
C THR A 319 -3.46 -35.51 -8.36
N ASP A 320 -4.48 -35.68 -7.54
CA ASP A 320 -5.09 -34.56 -6.80
C ASP A 320 -4.07 -33.77 -5.96
N PRO A 321 -3.10 -34.41 -5.25
CA PRO A 321 -2.02 -33.66 -4.59
C PRO A 321 -1.20 -32.74 -5.51
N ILE A 322 -0.95 -33.14 -6.76
CA ILE A 322 -0.22 -32.30 -7.72
C ILE A 322 -1.09 -31.14 -8.18
N LYS A 323 -2.38 -31.36 -8.43
CA LYS A 323 -3.31 -30.27 -8.77
C LYS A 323 -3.41 -29.27 -7.61
N THR A 324 -3.57 -29.75 -6.39
CA THR A 324 -3.58 -28.90 -5.19
C THR A 324 -2.28 -28.12 -5.07
N ALA A 325 -1.11 -28.76 -5.24
CA ALA A 325 0.17 -28.06 -5.16
C ALA A 325 0.33 -26.98 -6.24
N LEU A 326 -0.14 -27.20 -7.47
CA LEU A 326 -0.14 -26.18 -8.53
C LEU A 326 -1.09 -25.01 -8.23
N ASP A 327 -2.25 -25.30 -7.64
CA ASP A 327 -3.24 -24.29 -7.23
C ASP A 327 -2.72 -23.43 -6.07
N ASP A 328 -2.16 -24.07 -5.04
CA ASP A 328 -1.55 -23.39 -3.90
C ASP A 328 -0.33 -22.54 -4.33
N TYR A 329 0.52 -23.09 -5.20
CA TYR A 329 1.67 -22.37 -5.76
C TYR A 329 1.24 -21.10 -6.50
N ASN A 330 0.22 -21.20 -7.36
CA ASN A 330 -0.27 -20.07 -8.12
C ASN A 330 -0.99 -19.03 -7.25
N LYS A 331 -1.80 -19.47 -6.28
CA LYS A 331 -2.41 -18.59 -5.25
C LYS A 331 -1.39 -17.83 -4.41
N ALA A 332 -0.20 -18.40 -4.24
CA ALA A 332 0.91 -17.75 -3.54
C ALA A 332 1.72 -16.78 -4.43
N GLY A 333 1.29 -16.53 -5.68
CA GLY A 333 1.99 -15.64 -6.60
C GLY A 333 2.87 -16.35 -7.64
N GLY A 334 2.94 -17.68 -7.60
CA GLY A 334 3.78 -18.47 -8.51
C GLY A 334 3.27 -18.44 -9.95
N ALA A 335 4.10 -17.94 -10.86
CA ALA A 335 3.75 -17.85 -12.27
C ALA A 335 3.98 -19.18 -13.00
N ILE A 336 3.11 -19.51 -13.95
CA ILE A 336 3.16 -20.77 -14.68
C ILE A 336 3.34 -20.52 -16.18
N VAL A 337 4.28 -21.23 -16.80
CA VAL A 337 4.46 -21.24 -18.25
C VAL A 337 4.31 -22.66 -18.77
N THR A 338 3.43 -22.88 -19.75
CA THR A 338 3.20 -24.23 -20.28
C THR A 338 4.10 -24.55 -21.45
N GLU A 339 4.51 -25.81 -21.56
CA GLU A 339 5.24 -26.36 -22.69
C GLU A 339 4.47 -27.51 -23.32
N TRP A 340 4.34 -27.49 -24.65
CA TRP A 340 3.71 -28.55 -25.43
C TRP A 340 2.29 -28.92 -24.96
N ASP A 341 2.13 -30.12 -24.42
CA ASP A 341 0.87 -30.63 -23.86
C ASP A 341 0.49 -29.97 -22.55
N GLY A 342 1.40 -29.22 -21.91
CA GLY A 342 1.27 -28.50 -20.65
C GLY A 342 -0.01 -27.69 -20.49
N VAL A 343 -0.44 -27.09 -21.60
CA VAL A 343 -1.65 -26.26 -21.68
C VAL A 343 -2.92 -27.04 -21.35
N SER A 344 -2.93 -28.35 -21.59
CA SER A 344 -4.12 -29.19 -21.43
C SER A 344 -4.57 -29.37 -19.97
N LEU A 345 -3.70 -29.07 -19.00
CA LEU A 345 -4.03 -29.08 -17.57
C LEU A 345 -4.93 -27.93 -17.17
N PHE A 346 -4.88 -26.81 -17.89
CA PHE A 346 -5.46 -25.55 -17.41
C PHE A 346 -6.77 -25.18 -18.08
N LEU A 347 -7.09 -25.76 -19.25
CA LEU A 347 -8.34 -25.51 -19.96
C LEU A 347 -9.47 -26.43 -19.48
N SER A 348 -10.70 -25.92 -19.44
CA SER A 348 -11.89 -26.60 -18.92
C SER A 348 -12.30 -27.91 -19.61
N GLY A 349 -11.76 -28.23 -20.79
CA GLY A 349 -12.16 -29.42 -21.53
C GLY A 349 -11.19 -29.86 -22.63
N PHE A 350 -11.56 -30.96 -23.27
CA PHE A 350 -10.80 -31.57 -24.36
C PHE A 350 -11.70 -31.69 -25.59
N HIS A 351 -11.26 -31.11 -26.71
CA HIS A 351 -11.96 -31.21 -27.98
C HIS A 351 -11.90 -32.66 -28.52
N ASN A 352 -12.82 -33.04 -29.41
CA ASN A 352 -12.87 -34.41 -29.95
C ASN A 352 -11.63 -34.82 -30.77
N THR A 353 -10.83 -33.86 -31.22
CA THR A 353 -9.54 -34.08 -31.90
C THR A 353 -8.38 -34.25 -30.93
N TYR A 354 -8.61 -34.09 -29.62
CA TYR A 354 -7.55 -34.24 -28.63
C TYR A 354 -6.92 -35.62 -28.71
N ARG A 355 -5.58 -35.64 -28.76
CA ARG A 355 -4.83 -36.86 -29.09
C ARG A 355 -4.78 -37.87 -27.94
N TYR A 356 -4.93 -37.41 -26.71
CA TYR A 356 -4.74 -38.22 -25.50
C TYR A 356 -5.97 -38.21 -24.58
N PRO A 357 -7.19 -38.50 -25.06
CA PRO A 357 -8.43 -38.24 -24.31
C PRO A 357 -8.66 -39.19 -23.13
N ASN A 358 -8.09 -40.39 -23.17
CA ASN A 358 -8.38 -41.41 -22.16
C ASN A 358 -7.55 -41.19 -20.89
N GLY A 359 -8.22 -40.84 -19.80
CA GLY A 359 -7.58 -40.57 -18.51
C GLY A 359 -6.99 -39.16 -18.40
N ALA A 360 -7.24 -38.30 -19.39
CA ALA A 360 -6.86 -36.90 -19.32
C ALA A 360 -7.58 -36.20 -18.18
N GLN A 361 -6.85 -35.33 -17.48
CA GLN A 361 -7.34 -34.57 -16.34
C GLN A 361 -7.05 -33.10 -16.56
N SER A 362 -7.94 -32.26 -16.04
CA SER A 362 -7.80 -30.82 -16.07
C SER A 362 -8.09 -30.23 -14.69
N MET A 363 -7.49 -29.08 -14.44
CA MET A 363 -7.74 -28.17 -13.32
C MET A 363 -8.85 -27.16 -13.64
N SER A 364 -9.20 -27.02 -14.92
CA SER A 364 -10.29 -26.15 -15.41
C SER A 364 -10.18 -24.71 -14.92
N TRP A 365 -8.96 -24.16 -14.89
CA TRP A 365 -8.73 -22.78 -14.49
C TRP A 365 -9.30 -21.78 -15.48
N PHE A 366 -9.13 -22.06 -16.78
CA PHE A 366 -9.59 -21.21 -17.86
C PHE A 366 -10.63 -21.92 -18.70
N LYS A 367 -11.66 -21.18 -19.11
CA LYS A 367 -12.66 -21.71 -20.03
C LYS A 367 -12.07 -21.89 -21.43
N GLY A 368 -12.33 -23.06 -22.00
CA GLY A 368 -11.84 -23.47 -23.32
C GLY A 368 -11.60 -24.97 -23.42
N GLU A 369 -11.35 -25.42 -24.64
CA GLU A 369 -11.01 -26.80 -24.96
C GLU A 369 -9.65 -26.86 -25.65
N ILE A 370 -8.87 -27.88 -25.31
CA ILE A 370 -7.64 -28.22 -26.03
C ILE A 370 -7.90 -29.36 -27.00
N GLY A 371 -7.45 -29.20 -28.25
CA GLY A 371 -7.67 -30.17 -29.31
C GLY A 371 -6.39 -30.76 -29.88
N ALA A 372 -6.30 -30.82 -31.20
CA ALA A 372 -5.41 -31.74 -31.89
C ALA A 372 -3.94 -31.50 -31.54
N GLY A 373 -3.25 -32.52 -31.05
CA GLY A 373 -1.80 -32.56 -30.90
C GLY A 373 -1.13 -33.20 -32.11
N HIS A 374 -0.64 -32.42 -33.06
CA HIS A 374 -0.12 -32.95 -34.32
C HIS A 374 1.07 -32.16 -34.87
N ASN A 375 1.85 -32.82 -35.73
CA ASN A 375 2.91 -32.17 -36.46
C ASN A 375 2.31 -31.18 -37.47
N ARG A 376 2.76 -29.92 -37.44
CA ARG A 376 2.27 -28.87 -38.35
C ARG A 376 3.10 -28.75 -39.63
N GLY A 377 4.40 -29.05 -39.58
CA GLY A 377 5.33 -28.94 -40.70
C GLY A 377 6.71 -28.50 -40.22
N ASN A 378 7.58 -28.06 -41.12
CA ASN A 378 8.80 -27.34 -40.73
C ASN A 378 8.60 -25.85 -41.03
N ASN A 379 9.20 -24.97 -40.23
CA ASN A 379 9.15 -23.52 -40.39
C ASN A 379 7.70 -23.00 -40.34
N THR A 380 6.92 -23.40 -39.34
CA THR A 380 5.59 -22.83 -39.11
C THR A 380 5.74 -21.38 -38.64
N PRO A 381 5.20 -20.38 -39.37
CA PRO A 381 5.28 -18.99 -38.95
C PRO A 381 4.32 -18.74 -37.79
N ILE A 382 4.84 -18.14 -36.72
CA ILE A 382 4.06 -17.68 -35.57
C ILE A 382 4.01 -16.15 -35.62
N THR A 383 2.79 -15.61 -35.73
CA THR A 383 2.53 -14.18 -35.80
C THR A 383 2.18 -13.66 -34.42
N GLN A 384 2.87 -12.61 -33.99
CA GLN A 384 2.60 -11.95 -32.73
C GLN A 384 1.39 -11.02 -32.90
N THR A 385 0.41 -11.11 -32.01
CA THR A 385 -0.74 -10.19 -31.98
C THR A 385 -0.43 -8.91 -31.22
N LEU A 386 0.51 -8.97 -30.26
CA LEU A 386 0.97 -7.86 -29.43
C LEU A 386 2.50 -7.70 -29.53
N PRO A 387 3.04 -7.24 -30.67
CA PRO A 387 4.49 -7.28 -30.92
C PRO A 387 5.37 -6.39 -30.04
N ASN A 388 4.77 -5.46 -29.28
CA ASN A 388 5.48 -4.60 -28.34
C ASN A 388 5.53 -5.17 -26.92
N ASP A 389 4.90 -6.31 -26.69
CA ASP A 389 4.88 -6.96 -25.39
C ASP A 389 6.28 -7.52 -25.04
N ALA A 390 6.65 -7.48 -23.75
CA ALA A 390 7.93 -7.97 -23.24
C ALA A 390 8.20 -9.45 -23.61
N LEU A 391 7.14 -10.26 -23.77
CA LEU A 391 7.24 -11.64 -24.24
C LEU A 391 7.95 -11.75 -25.60
N PHE A 392 7.81 -10.73 -26.45
CA PHE A 392 8.35 -10.73 -27.81
C PHE A 392 9.54 -9.79 -27.98
N ALA A 393 10.15 -9.31 -26.89
CA ALA A 393 11.35 -8.51 -26.95
C ALA A 393 12.46 -9.20 -27.76
N ASN A 394 12.95 -8.52 -28.81
CA ASN A 394 13.95 -9.05 -29.76
C ASN A 394 13.53 -10.31 -30.55
N VAL A 395 12.24 -10.66 -30.55
CA VAL A 395 11.68 -11.77 -31.34
C VAL A 395 11.11 -11.24 -32.65
N ASN A 396 11.48 -11.85 -33.78
CA ASN A 396 10.94 -11.47 -35.09
C ASN A 396 9.41 -11.65 -35.16
N ASN A 397 8.72 -10.83 -35.95
CA ASN A 397 7.31 -11.00 -36.26
C ASN A 397 7.07 -11.12 -37.78
N PRO A 398 6.68 -12.30 -38.30
CA PRO A 398 6.54 -13.57 -37.58
C PRO A 398 7.91 -14.17 -37.21
N PHE A 399 7.95 -14.97 -36.14
CA PHE A 399 9.06 -15.87 -35.87
C PHE A 399 8.72 -17.27 -36.36
N MET A 400 9.74 -18.11 -36.56
CA MET A 400 9.54 -19.44 -37.13
C MET A 400 9.73 -20.49 -36.03
N ALA A 401 8.69 -21.27 -35.74
CA ALA A 401 8.92 -22.59 -35.12
C ALA A 401 9.64 -23.46 -36.17
N GLY A 402 10.70 -24.17 -35.80
CA GLY A 402 11.73 -24.59 -36.77
C GLY A 402 12.40 -25.93 -36.48
N GLY A 403 11.67 -27.04 -36.45
CA GLY A 403 12.21 -28.32 -36.03
C GLY A 403 11.51 -29.51 -36.69
N ALA A 404 12.13 -30.69 -36.67
CA ALA A 404 11.53 -31.92 -37.20
C ALA A 404 10.27 -32.38 -36.40
N THR A 405 10.00 -31.75 -35.26
CA THR A 405 8.99 -32.12 -34.27
C THR A 405 8.09 -30.93 -33.89
N GLU A 406 7.83 -30.00 -34.83
CA GLU A 406 6.87 -28.90 -34.65
C GLU A 406 5.45 -29.44 -34.42
N PHE A 407 5.14 -29.66 -33.15
CA PHE A 407 3.92 -30.27 -32.70
C PHE A 407 3.10 -29.23 -31.95
N PHE A 408 1.90 -28.95 -32.45
CA PHE A 408 1.02 -27.93 -31.90
C PHE A 408 -0.24 -28.59 -31.34
N PHE A 409 -0.75 -28.02 -30.25
CA PHE A 409 -2.10 -28.20 -29.75
C PHE A 409 -2.97 -27.01 -30.16
N THR A 410 -4.22 -27.28 -30.54
CA THR A 410 -5.13 -26.21 -31.00
C THR A 410 -6.11 -25.84 -29.90
N PHE A 411 -6.28 -24.55 -29.65
CA PHE A 411 -7.29 -24.01 -28.74
C PHE A 411 -8.65 -23.91 -29.42
N TYR A 412 -9.72 -24.21 -28.67
CA TYR A 412 -11.10 -24.06 -29.10
C TYR A 412 -11.93 -23.38 -28.00
N ASN A 413 -12.90 -22.55 -28.39
CA ASN A 413 -13.90 -21.96 -27.51
C ASN A 413 -13.31 -21.27 -26.25
N THR A 414 -12.12 -20.67 -26.37
CA THR A 414 -11.45 -19.95 -25.29
C THR A 414 -12.17 -18.63 -24.97
N ASP A 415 -12.23 -18.28 -23.69
CA ASP A 415 -12.83 -17.03 -23.23
C ASP A 415 -11.81 -15.88 -23.32
N ASP A 416 -12.13 -14.84 -24.10
CA ASP A 416 -11.24 -13.70 -24.35
C ASP A 416 -11.21 -12.69 -23.19
N ALA A 417 -12.12 -12.81 -22.22
CA ALA A 417 -12.09 -12.01 -20.99
C ALA A 417 -11.08 -12.53 -19.96
N GLU A 418 -10.74 -13.82 -19.99
CA GLU A 418 -9.78 -14.45 -19.06
C GLU A 418 -8.41 -14.67 -19.71
N LEU A 419 -8.35 -14.75 -21.06
CA LEU A 419 -7.15 -15.05 -21.83
C LEU A 419 -6.91 -14.01 -22.93
N GLU A 420 -5.78 -13.32 -22.84
CA GLU A 420 -5.26 -12.41 -23.86
C GLU A 420 -4.49 -13.19 -24.92
N LEU A 421 -4.94 -13.10 -26.18
CA LEU A 421 -4.27 -13.76 -27.30
C LEU A 421 -2.95 -13.06 -27.60
N MET A 422 -1.83 -13.80 -27.52
CA MET A 422 -0.48 -13.26 -27.71
C MET A 422 0.14 -13.62 -29.07
N ALA A 423 -0.20 -14.80 -29.60
CA ALA A 423 0.31 -15.22 -30.91
C ALA A 423 -0.57 -16.26 -31.59
N THR A 424 -0.48 -16.30 -32.93
CA THR A 424 -1.20 -17.25 -33.79
C THR A 424 -0.27 -17.95 -34.78
N PHE A 425 -0.72 -19.07 -35.35
CA PHE A 425 -0.09 -19.75 -36.48
C PHE A 425 -1.15 -20.12 -37.54
N PRO A 426 -0.78 -20.20 -38.83
CA PRO A 426 -1.75 -20.49 -39.87
C PRO A 426 -2.14 -21.97 -39.85
N GLY A 427 -3.44 -22.25 -39.88
CA GLY A 427 -3.98 -23.58 -40.15
C GLY A 427 -3.73 -24.03 -41.60
N ASN A 428 -3.94 -25.32 -41.88
CA ASN A 428 -3.77 -25.90 -43.22
C ASN A 428 -5.05 -26.54 -43.79
N GLY A 429 -6.18 -26.34 -43.12
CA GLY A 429 -7.47 -26.88 -43.53
C GLY A 429 -7.66 -28.37 -43.25
N THR A 430 -6.72 -29.01 -42.54
CA THR A 430 -6.92 -30.38 -42.04
C THR A 430 -7.87 -30.38 -40.85
N ALA A 431 -8.45 -31.54 -40.52
CA ALA A 431 -9.32 -31.68 -39.34
C ALA A 431 -8.63 -31.29 -38.02
N ASN A 432 -7.30 -31.45 -37.96
CA ASN A 432 -6.49 -31.11 -36.79
C ASN A 432 -6.12 -29.62 -36.75
N PHE A 433 -5.99 -28.98 -37.92
CA PHE A 433 -5.61 -27.58 -38.06
C PHE A 433 -6.52 -26.91 -39.10
N PRO A 434 -7.76 -26.53 -38.71
CA PRO A 434 -8.72 -25.92 -39.63
C PRO A 434 -8.17 -24.61 -40.22
N ASN A 435 -8.73 -24.16 -41.35
CA ASN A 435 -8.29 -22.91 -42.00
C ASN A 435 -8.47 -21.70 -41.08
N GLY A 436 -7.57 -20.72 -41.23
CA GLY A 436 -7.54 -19.49 -40.43
C GLY A 436 -6.31 -19.42 -39.54
N ASP A 437 -6.19 -18.33 -38.78
CA ASP A 437 -5.14 -18.17 -37.80
C ASP A 437 -5.58 -18.82 -36.48
N LEU A 438 -4.80 -19.79 -36.01
CA LEU A 438 -5.07 -20.56 -34.81
C LEU A 438 -4.20 -20.00 -33.68
N ALA A 439 -4.78 -19.81 -32.50
CA ALA A 439 -4.03 -19.37 -31.33
C ALA A 439 -2.92 -20.36 -30.97
N THR A 440 -1.77 -19.86 -30.51
CA THR A 440 -0.67 -20.69 -30.01
C THR A 440 -0.10 -20.24 -28.67
N ILE A 441 -0.20 -18.95 -28.36
CA ILE A 441 0.12 -18.38 -27.04
C ILE A 441 -1.07 -17.58 -26.53
N TYR A 442 -1.50 -17.87 -25.31
CA TYR A 442 -2.32 -16.99 -24.50
C TYR A 442 -1.57 -16.54 -23.25
N ARG A 443 -1.90 -15.36 -22.73
CA ARG A 443 -1.60 -14.94 -21.36
C ARG A 443 -2.91 -14.86 -20.60
N GLY A 444 -2.96 -15.44 -19.41
CA GLY A 444 -4.06 -15.30 -18.46
C GLY A 444 -3.55 -14.92 -17.08
N ARG A 445 -4.49 -14.70 -16.17
CA ARG A 445 -4.20 -14.44 -14.75
C ARG A 445 -5.05 -15.31 -13.85
N ARG A 446 -4.47 -15.77 -12.76
CA ARG A 446 -5.14 -16.59 -11.76
C ARG A 446 -4.60 -16.25 -10.38
N CYS A 447 -5.49 -15.82 -9.48
CA CYS A 447 -5.17 -15.51 -8.09
C CYS A 447 -3.96 -14.58 -7.94
N GLY A 448 -3.88 -13.55 -8.77
CA GLY A 448 -2.80 -12.57 -8.77
C GLY A 448 -1.65 -12.89 -9.72
N ALA A 449 -1.40 -14.17 -10.02
CA ALA A 449 -0.23 -14.62 -10.77
C ALA A 449 -0.50 -14.84 -12.27
N ASN A 450 0.53 -14.59 -13.09
CA ASN A 450 0.46 -14.79 -14.54
C ASN A 450 0.51 -16.29 -14.90
N VAL A 451 -0.27 -16.65 -15.92
CA VAL A 451 -0.22 -17.96 -16.56
C VAL A 451 -0.03 -17.78 -18.06
N ILE A 452 1.08 -18.25 -18.62
CA ILE A 452 1.36 -18.20 -20.06
C ILE A 452 1.13 -19.59 -20.65
N LEU A 453 0.11 -19.68 -21.49
CA LEU A 453 -0.32 -20.91 -22.15
C LEU A 453 0.29 -20.97 -23.56
N ALA A 454 1.47 -21.58 -23.68
CA ALA A 454 2.08 -21.93 -24.96
C ALA A 454 1.80 -23.40 -25.30
N SER A 455 1.34 -23.64 -26.53
CA SER A 455 0.71 -24.91 -26.95
C SER A 455 1.54 -25.79 -27.89
N TRP A 456 2.83 -25.52 -28.06
CA TRP A 456 3.67 -26.26 -28.98
C TRP A 456 4.95 -26.79 -28.35
N ASP A 457 5.54 -27.78 -29.01
CA ASP A 457 6.83 -28.35 -28.65
C ASP A 457 7.94 -27.35 -28.99
N TYR A 458 8.29 -26.53 -28.02
CA TYR A 458 9.31 -25.49 -28.18
C TYR A 458 10.64 -25.90 -27.53
N GLN A 459 10.70 -27.03 -26.85
CA GLN A 459 11.96 -27.50 -26.26
C GLN A 459 12.99 -27.89 -27.34
N ASP A 460 12.52 -28.45 -28.46
CA ASP A 460 13.38 -28.99 -29.53
C ASP A 460 13.94 -27.86 -30.44
N ASP A 461 13.38 -26.66 -30.32
CA ASP A 461 13.64 -25.50 -31.18
C ASP A 461 14.54 -24.43 -30.53
N GLY A 462 15.10 -24.70 -29.34
CA GLY A 462 15.86 -23.71 -28.56
C GLY A 462 17.11 -23.12 -29.23
N ASN A 463 17.54 -23.69 -30.38
CA ASN A 463 18.68 -23.22 -31.18
C ASN A 463 18.28 -22.50 -32.49
N ASN A 464 16.98 -22.38 -32.79
CA ASN A 464 16.50 -21.70 -33.99
C ASN A 464 16.54 -20.17 -33.83
N ALA A 465 16.86 -19.46 -34.92
CA ALA A 465 16.90 -18.00 -34.93
C ALA A 465 15.53 -17.39 -34.59
N GLY A 466 15.49 -16.48 -33.60
CA GLY A 466 14.27 -15.86 -33.05
C GLY A 466 13.61 -16.64 -31.92
N PHE A 467 13.98 -17.91 -31.73
CA PHE A 467 13.37 -18.80 -30.75
C PHE A 467 14.18 -18.88 -29.44
N GLY A 468 15.49 -18.68 -29.55
CA GLY A 468 16.39 -18.59 -28.40
C GLY A 468 16.03 -17.42 -27.46
N ASP A 469 15.45 -16.34 -27.96
CA ASP A 469 15.10 -15.19 -27.12
C ASP A 469 13.71 -15.36 -26.47
N LEU A 470 12.84 -16.20 -27.04
CA LEU A 470 11.49 -16.42 -26.51
C LEU A 470 11.48 -17.16 -25.17
N ILE A 471 12.36 -18.15 -24.99
CA ILE A 471 12.43 -18.94 -23.74
C ILE A 471 12.73 -18.08 -22.51
N PRO A 472 13.79 -17.24 -22.50
CA PRO A 472 14.00 -16.31 -21.39
C PRO A 472 12.90 -15.23 -21.31
N ASN A 473 12.34 -14.78 -22.43
CA ASN A 473 11.23 -13.81 -22.39
C ASN A 473 9.97 -14.36 -21.72
N PHE A 474 9.71 -15.68 -21.77
CA PHE A 474 8.61 -16.27 -20.99
C PHE A 474 8.78 -16.02 -19.49
N VAL A 475 10.02 -16.06 -18.98
CA VAL A 475 10.30 -15.77 -17.57
C VAL A 475 9.99 -14.30 -17.28
N THR A 476 10.54 -13.38 -18.07
CA THR A 476 10.28 -11.94 -17.92
C THR A 476 8.80 -11.61 -18.01
N ALA A 477 8.09 -12.18 -18.99
CA ALA A 477 6.66 -11.96 -19.16
C ALA A 477 5.80 -12.60 -18.05
N ALA A 478 6.27 -13.68 -17.44
CA ALA A 478 5.58 -14.32 -16.32
C ALA A 478 5.71 -13.50 -15.02
N LEU A 479 6.82 -12.78 -14.86
CA LEU A 479 7.11 -11.95 -13.68
C LEU A 479 6.63 -10.50 -13.85
N ALA A 480 6.45 -10.05 -15.09
CA ALA A 480 5.96 -8.71 -15.37
C ALA A 480 4.61 -8.42 -14.68
N PRO A 481 4.36 -7.15 -14.29
CA PRO A 481 3.06 -6.73 -13.78
C PRO A 481 1.93 -7.21 -14.69
N PRO A 482 0.82 -7.71 -14.11
CA PRO A 482 -0.26 -8.30 -14.88
C PRO A 482 -0.89 -7.28 -15.84
N SER A 483 -1.24 -7.73 -17.05
CA SER A 483 -1.90 -6.85 -18.02
C SER A 483 -3.30 -6.47 -17.52
N GLY A 484 -3.69 -5.21 -17.66
CA GLY A 484 -5.05 -4.74 -17.30
C GLY A 484 -6.16 -5.27 -18.23
N ASN A 485 -5.81 -6.13 -19.19
CA ASN A 485 -6.70 -6.63 -20.23
C ASN A 485 -7.32 -8.00 -19.90
N VAL A 486 -6.93 -8.64 -18.80
CA VAL A 486 -7.42 -9.95 -18.39
C VAL A 486 -8.09 -9.90 -17.03
N ASN A 487 -9.27 -10.52 -16.93
CA ASN A 487 -9.93 -10.70 -15.65
C ASN A 487 -9.18 -11.73 -14.82
N ASP A 488 -8.82 -11.35 -13.60
CA ASP A 488 -8.29 -12.29 -12.62
C ASP A 488 -9.45 -13.02 -11.93
N VAL A 489 -9.53 -14.34 -12.11
CA VAL A 489 -10.58 -15.16 -11.53
C VAL A 489 -9.96 -16.06 -10.47
N CYS A 490 -10.20 -15.80 -9.19
CA CYS A 490 -9.78 -16.68 -8.08
C CYS A 490 -11.02 -17.22 -7.35
N PRO A 491 -11.48 -18.45 -7.68
CA PRO A 491 -12.69 -19.04 -7.10
C PRO A 491 -12.48 -19.69 -5.72
#